data_AF-A0A2M7CNI1-F1
#
_entry.id   AF-A0A2M7CNI1-F1
#
_cell.length_a   1.000
_cell.length_b   1.000
_cell.length_c   1.000
_cell.angle_alpha   90.00
_cell.angle_beta   90.00
_cell.angle_gamma   90.00
#
_symmetry.space_group_name_H-M   'P 1'
#
loop_
_entity.id
_entity.type
_entity.pdbx_description
1 polymer ?
#
loop_
_entity_poly.entity_id
_entity_poly.type
_entity_poly.pdbx_seq_one_letter_code
_entity_poly.pdbx_strand_id
1 'polypeptide(L)' 'MAQKKIPMEHDKKIALVAHDNKKRDLVEWAKFNRDLLAHHHVFATGTTGEILEKELGFKITKLKSGPLGGDQQIGA' A
#
# COMPACT_ATOMS: atom_id res chain seq x y z
N MET A 1 22.55 19.41 12.21
CA MET A 1 21.54 18.64 12.97
C MET A 1 22.03 17.20 13.08
N ALA A 2 21.95 16.58 14.26
CA ALA A 2 22.39 15.19 14.42
C ALA A 2 21.36 14.23 13.80
N GLN A 3 21.81 13.31 12.95
CA GLN A 3 20.94 12.32 12.33
C GLN A 3 20.55 11.26 13.37
N LYS A 4 19.25 11.16 13.68
CA LYS A 4 18.72 10.15 14.61
C LYS A 4 18.36 8.88 13.82
N LYS A 5 18.86 7.72 14.25
CA LYS A 5 18.42 6.42 13.73
C LYS A 5 17.15 5.98 14.46
N ILE A 6 16.15 5.55 13.70
CA ILE A 6 14.89 5.02 14.23
C ILE A 6 14.78 3.57 13.75
N PRO A 7 14.70 2.57 14.65
CA PRO A 7 14.51 1.17 14.25
C PRO A 7 13.08 0.96 13.73
N MET A 8 12.94 0.16 12.67
CA MET A 8 11.64 -0.26 12.17
C MET A 8 11.21 -1.58 12.83
N GLU A 9 9.93 -1.71 13.13
CA GLU A 9 9.32 -2.97 13.61
C GLU A 9 9.45 -4.09 12.57
N HIS A 10 9.36 -5.36 12.97
CA HIS A 10 9.45 -6.50 12.05
C HIS A 10 8.34 -6.47 10.98
N ASP A 11 7.08 -6.34 11.41
CA ASP A 11 5.93 -6.24 10.54
C ASP A 11 5.72 -4.78 10.13
N LYS A 12 5.73 -4.52 8.82
CA LYS A 12 5.72 -3.16 8.29
C LYS A 12 4.30 -2.67 8.04
N LYS A 13 4.15 -1.34 8.07
CA LYS A 13 2.99 -0.63 7.50
C LYS A 13 3.39 -0.16 6.11
N ILE A 14 2.77 -0.73 5.07
CA ILE A 14 3.18 -0.54 3.68
C ILE A 14 2.04 0.14 2.93
N ALA A 15 2.29 1.34 2.39
CA ALA A 15 1.35 2.03 1.52
C ALA A 15 1.67 1.72 0.04
N LEU A 16 0.69 1.20 -0.69
CA LEU A 16 0.76 0.90 -2.12
C LEU A 16 -0.07 1.91 -2.91
N VAL A 17 0.58 2.69 -3.77
CA VAL A 17 -0.03 3.75 -4.57
C VAL A 17 0.38 3.59 -6.02
N ALA A 18 -0.58 3.69 -6.94
CA ALA A 18 -0.32 3.68 -8.37
C ALA A 18 -1.28 4.60 -9.14
N HIS A 19 -0.71 5.34 -10.09
CA HIS A 19 -1.47 5.99 -11.16
C HIS A 19 -2.17 4.95 -12.04
N ASP A 20 -3.21 5.35 -12.76
CA ASP A 20 -4.07 4.42 -13.53
C ASP A 20 -3.28 3.52 -14.49
N ASN A 21 -2.32 4.10 -15.21
CA ASN A 21 -1.45 3.36 -16.14
C ASN A 21 -0.44 2.42 -15.45
N LYS A 22 -0.33 2.45 -14.12
CA LYS A 22 0.58 1.62 -13.31
C LYS A 22 -0.12 0.64 -12.38
N LYS A 23 -1.46 0.69 -12.30
CA LYS A 23 -2.23 -0.23 -11.45
C LYS A 23 -1.99 -1.69 -11.83
N ARG A 24 -1.94 -2.00 -13.13
CA ARG A 24 -1.66 -3.37 -13.58
C ARG A 24 -0.29 -3.86 -13.12
N ASP A 25 0.75 -3.08 -13.38
CA ASP A 25 2.12 -3.39 -12.96
C ASP A 25 2.21 -3.61 -11.43
N LEU A 26 1.56 -2.74 -10.65
CA LEU A 26 1.52 -2.86 -9.19
C LEU A 26 0.80 -4.13 -8.72
N VAL A 27 -0.32 -4.49 -9.36
CA VAL A 27 -1.07 -5.70 -9.02
C VAL A 27 -0.26 -6.95 -9.36
N GLU A 28 0.41 -7.00 -10.51
CA GLU A 28 1.28 -8.11 -10.89
C GLU A 28 2.44 -8.27 -9.89
N TRP A 29 3.08 -7.16 -9.51
CA TRP A 29 4.12 -7.16 -8.47
C TRP A 29 3.59 -7.63 -7.11
N ALA A 30 2.41 -7.15 -6.70
CA ALA A 30 1.83 -7.50 -5.41
C ALA A 30 1.40 -8.98 -5.36
N LYS A 31 0.91 -9.54 -6.47
CA LYS A 31 0.61 -10.98 -6.59
C LYS A 31 1.86 -11.84 -6.44
N PHE A 32 2.95 -11.44 -7.08
CA PHE A 32 4.22 -12.14 -6.94
C PHE A 32 4.72 -12.16 -5.49
N ASN A 33 4.50 -11.07 -4.75
CA ASN A 33 4.91 -10.92 -3.35
C ASN A 33 3.78 -11.22 -2.35
N ARG A 34 2.70 -11.89 -2.77
CA ARG A 34 1.45 -11.96 -2.01
C ARG A 34 1.62 -12.48 -0.60
N ASP A 35 2.35 -13.58 -0.42
CA ASP A 35 2.54 -14.19 0.90
C ASP A 35 3.36 -13.29 1.82
N LEU A 36 4.40 -12.62 1.30
CA LEU A 36 5.18 -11.66 2.06
C LEU A 36 4.34 -10.44 2.49
N LEU A 37 3.51 -9.91 1.59
CA LEU A 37 2.63 -8.79 1.89
C LEU A 37 1.56 -9.15 2.92
N ALA A 38 1.10 -10.41 2.94
CA ALA A 38 0.10 -10.89 3.90
C ALA A 38 0.62 -10.90 5.36
N HIS A 39 1.95 -10.90 5.57
CA HIS A 39 2.57 -10.74 6.89
C HIS A 39 2.69 -9.28 7.34
N HIS A 40 2.21 -8.32 6.55
CA HIS A 40 2.34 -6.90 6.81
C HIS A 40 0.99 -6.19 6.80
N HIS A 41 0.95 -4.99 7.37
CA HIS A 41 -0.24 -4.15 7.31
C HIS A 41 -0.19 -3.31 6.03
N VAL A 42 -1.01 -3.68 5.05
CA VAL A 42 -1.05 -3.02 3.74
C VAL A 42 -2.14 -1.95 3.71
N PHE A 43 -1.77 -0.80 3.17
CA PHE A 43 -2.61 0.37 2.92
C PHE A 43 -2.61 0.68 1.43
N ALA A 44 -3.71 1.18 0.89
CA ALA A 44 -3.77 1.62 -0.51
C ALA A 44 -4.87 2.67 -0.73
N THR A 45 -4.70 3.52 -1.74
CA THR A 45 -5.68 4.57 -2.07
C THR A 45 -6.77 4.07 -3.02
N GLY A 46 -8.02 4.48 -2.76
CA GLY A 46 -9.17 4.35 -3.66
C GLY A 46 -9.24 3.01 -4.41
N THR A 47 -9.34 3.10 -5.74
CA THR A 47 -9.50 1.96 -6.65
C THR A 47 -8.30 1.00 -6.64
N THR A 48 -7.09 1.48 -6.35
CA THR A 48 -5.91 0.60 -6.22
C THR A 48 -6.11 -0.40 -5.09
N GLY A 49 -6.62 0.06 -3.94
CA GLY A 49 -6.86 -0.81 -2.79
C GLY A 49 -7.98 -1.82 -3.02
N GLU A 50 -9.03 -1.44 -3.76
CA GLU A 50 -10.11 -2.35 -4.15
C GLU A 50 -9.61 -3.48 -5.05
N ILE A 51 -8.80 -3.16 -6.06
CA ILE A 51 -8.22 -4.15 -6.97
C ILE A 51 -7.28 -5.08 -6.19
N LEU A 52 -6.37 -4.53 -5.38
CA LEU A 52 -5.41 -5.33 -4.63
C LEU A 52 -6.10 -6.28 -3.62
N GLU A 53 -7.09 -5.81 -2.87
CA GLU A 53 -7.78 -6.65 -1.88
C GLU A 53 -8.48 -7.83 -2.55
N LYS A 54 -9.14 -7.59 -3.69
CA LYS A 54 -9.78 -8.64 -4.49
C LYS A 54 -8.77 -9.64 -5.03
N GLU A 55 -7.65 -9.17 -5.57
CA GLU A 55 -6.67 -10.01 -6.27
C GLU A 55 -5.74 -10.78 -5.33
N LEU A 56 -5.46 -10.26 -4.13
CA LEU A 56 -4.53 -10.87 -3.17
C LEU A 56 -5.23 -11.74 -2.12
N GLY A 57 -6.53 -11.51 -1.88
CA GLY A 57 -7.35 -12.31 -0.99
C GLY A 57 -7.02 -12.10 0.50
N PHE A 58 -6.44 -10.96 0.87
CA PHE A 58 -6.27 -10.54 2.25
C PHE A 58 -6.68 -9.07 2.42
N LYS A 59 -6.97 -8.68 3.66
CA LYS A 59 -7.52 -7.35 4.00
C LYS A 59 -6.53 -6.23 3.69
N ILE A 60 -7.02 -5.18 3.02
CA ILE A 60 -6.25 -3.95 2.77
C ILE A 60 -6.95 -2.76 3.41
N THR A 61 -6.19 -1.92 4.12
CA THR A 61 -6.72 -0.67 4.65
C THR A 61 -6.83 0.35 3.52
N LYS A 62 -8.05 0.55 3.03
CA LYS A 62 -8.35 1.47 1.93
C LYS A 62 -8.46 2.91 2.45
N LEU A 63 -7.74 3.81 1.81
CA LEU A 63 -7.79 5.25 2.00
C LEU A 63 -8.61 5.89 0.87
N LYS A 64 -8.84 7.21 0.93
CA LYS A 64 -9.45 7.94 -0.18
C LYS A 64 -8.61 7.79 -1.46
N SER A 65 -9.19 8.06 -2.62
CA SER A 65 -8.40 8.18 -3.84
C SER A 65 -7.44 9.37 -3.74
N GLY A 66 -6.30 9.31 -4.45
CA GLY A 66 -5.30 10.39 -4.45
C GLY A 66 -5.90 11.78 -4.68
N PRO A 67 -6.70 11.99 -5.75
CA PRO A 67 -7.37 13.26 -6.02
C PRO A 67 -8.33 13.75 -4.94
N LEU A 68 -8.83 12.85 -4.09
CA LEU A 68 -9.75 13.15 -2.99
C LEU A 68 -9.02 13.27 -1.63
N GLY A 69 -7.69 13.38 -1.66
CA GLY A 69 -6.85 13.56 -0.47
C GLY A 69 -6.27 12.26 0.11
N GLY A 70 -6.37 11.14 -0.60
CA GLY A 70 -5.75 9.88 -0.18
C GLY A 70 -4.24 9.97 0.02
N ASP A 71 -3.57 10.74 -0.85
CA ASP A 71 -2.11 10.93 -0.77
C ASP A 71 -1.73 11.73 0.48
N GLN A 72 -2.58 12.68 0.89
CA GLN A 72 -2.39 13.43 2.15
C GLN A 72 -2.61 12.53 3.37
N GLN A 73 -3.54 11.58 3.31
CA GLN A 73 -3.74 10.60 4.38
C GLN A 73 -2.53 9.67 4.56
N ILE A 74 -1.76 9.42 3.50
CA ILE A 74 -0.52 8.62 3.58
C ILE A 74 0.62 9.43 4.23
N GLY A 75 0.67 10.74 3.97
CA GLY A 75 1.72 11.62 4.51
C GLY A 75 1.50 12.08 5.95
N ALA A 76 0.32 11.82 6.53
CA ALA A 76 -0.05 12.21 7.89
C ALA A 76 0.36 11.17 8.93
#